data_AF-A0A7Z9R701-F1
#
_entry.id   AF-A0A7Z9R701-F1
#
_cell.length_a   1.000
_cell.length_b   1.000
_cell.length_c   1.000
_cell.angle_alpha   90.00
_cell.angle_beta   90.00
_cell.angle_gamma   90.00
#
_symmetry.space_group_name_H-M   'P 1'
#
loop_
_entity.id
_entity.type
_entity.pdbx_description
1 polymer ?
#
loop_
_entity_poly.entity_id
_entity_poly.type
_entity_poly.pdbx_seq_one_letter_code
_entity_poly.pdbx_strand_id
1 'polypeptide(L)'
;MFNFQFYHWKLAACFIISILLFVGCAAENKDSSSSSSTTFSISGTVTGLSGVLVIQNNSADYTVIEQTGTEDVSFTFKARISSGST
;
A
#
# COMPACT_ATOMS: atom_id res chain seq x y z
N MET A 1 -10.79 -40.62 57.45
CA MET A 1 -10.65 -41.00 56.03
C MET A 1 -11.82 -40.38 55.27
N PHE A 2 -11.73 -39.08 54.98
CA PHE A 2 -12.78 -38.30 54.29
C PHE A 2 -12.13 -37.63 53.08
N ASN A 3 -12.89 -37.54 51.98
CA ASN A 3 -12.62 -36.74 50.78
C ASN A 3 -11.94 -37.42 49.57
N PHE A 4 -12.33 -38.66 49.22
CA PHE A 4 -12.06 -39.16 47.86
C PHE A 4 -13.10 -38.65 46.84
N GLN A 5 -14.38 -38.61 47.24
CA GLN A 5 -15.50 -38.13 46.41
C GLN A 5 -15.38 -36.64 46.00
N PHE A 6 -14.81 -35.79 46.86
CA PHE A 6 -14.71 -34.34 46.64
C PHE A 6 -13.62 -33.94 45.64
N TYR A 7 -12.60 -34.80 45.49
CA TYR A 7 -11.47 -34.57 44.59
C TYR A 7 -11.85 -34.75 43.12
N HIS A 8 -12.73 -35.71 42.81
CA HIS A 8 -13.19 -36.00 41.44
C HIS A 8 -13.96 -34.85 40.79
N TRP A 9 -14.83 -34.14 41.54
CA TRP A 9 -15.55 -32.97 41.05
C TRP A 9 -14.61 -31.81 40.72
N LYS A 10 -13.62 -31.57 41.59
CA LYS A 10 -12.62 -30.51 41.39
C LYS A 10 -11.69 -30.82 40.21
N LEU A 11 -11.28 -32.08 40.04
CA LEU A 11 -10.44 -32.52 38.94
C LEU A 11 -11.16 -32.42 37.59
N ALA A 12 -12.46 -32.78 37.55
CA ALA A 12 -13.30 -32.64 36.36
C ALA A 12 -13.50 -31.16 35.97
N ALA A 13 -13.72 -30.28 36.95
CA ALA A 13 -13.86 -28.84 36.70
C ALA A 13 -12.56 -28.21 36.15
N CYS A 14 -11.40 -28.59 36.69
CA CYS A 14 -10.10 -28.13 36.18
C CYS A 14 -9.82 -28.61 34.74
N PHE A 15 -10.27 -29.82 34.39
CA PHE A 15 -10.09 -30.37 33.04
C PHE A 15 -10.90 -29.60 32.00
N ILE A 16 -12.15 -29.25 32.33
CA ILE A 16 -13.04 -28.48 31.43
C ILE A 16 -12.51 -27.06 31.20
N ILE A 17 -12.00 -26.40 32.25
CA ILE A 17 -11.41 -25.04 32.15
C ILE A 17 -10.15 -25.05 31.27
N SER A 18 -9.36 -26.12 31.32
CA SER A 18 -8.16 -26.26 30.49
C SER A 18 -8.49 -26.46 29.01
N ILE A 19 -9.61 -27.12 28.68
CA ILE A 19 -10.03 -27.34 27.28
C ILE A 19 -10.48 -26.03 26.61
N LEU A 20 -11.11 -25.12 27.37
CA LEU A 20 -11.57 -23.82 26.88
C LEU A 20 -10.42 -22.85 26.54
N LEU A 21 -9.23 -23.04 27.12
CA LEU A 21 -8.06 -22.17 26.88
C LEU A 21 -7.24 -22.57 25.64
N PHE A 22 -7.44 -23.77 25.09
CA PHE A 22 -6.63 -24.28 23.97
C PHE A 22 -7.34 -24.25 22.61
N VAL A 23 -8.65 -23.96 22.53
CA VAL A 23 -9.38 -23.86 21.25
C VAL A 23 -9.78 -22.42 20.96
N GLY A 24 -8.78 -21.62 20.62
CA GLY A 24 -8.96 -20.29 20.02
C GLY A 24 -8.15 -20.21 18.74
N CYS A 25 -8.71 -20.68 17.62
CA CYS A 25 -8.12 -20.45 16.30
C CYS A 25 -8.95 -19.36 15.61
N ALA A 26 -8.45 -18.12 15.62
CA ALA A 26 -8.96 -17.07 14.75
C ALA A 26 -8.19 -17.15 13.43
N ALA A 27 -8.89 -17.44 12.33
CA ALA A 27 -8.31 -17.29 11.00
C ALA A 27 -8.08 -15.79 10.76
N GLU A 28 -6.82 -15.38 10.68
CA GLU A 28 -6.48 -14.06 10.15
C GLU A 28 -6.85 -14.05 8.66
N ASN A 29 -7.95 -13.36 8.31
CA ASN A 29 -8.20 -12.97 6.93
C ASN A 29 -7.11 -11.97 6.54
N LYS A 30 -5.95 -12.47 6.11
CA LYS A 30 -4.99 -11.66 5.38
C LYS A 30 -5.56 -11.41 4.01
N ASP A 31 -6.45 -10.42 3.92
CA ASP A 31 -6.73 -9.73 2.67
C ASP A 31 -5.46 -9.00 2.27
N SER A 32 -4.55 -9.76 1.67
CA SER A 32 -3.43 -9.24 0.90
C SER A 32 -4.02 -8.77 -0.43
N SER A 33 -4.93 -7.80 -0.37
CA SER A 33 -5.38 -7.08 -1.55
C SER A 33 -4.21 -6.21 -1.97
N SER A 34 -3.31 -6.80 -2.76
CA SER A 34 -2.35 -6.05 -3.56
C SER A 34 -3.16 -5.30 -4.61
N SER A 35 -3.77 -4.19 -4.20
CA SER A 35 -4.38 -3.23 -5.11
C SER A 35 -3.25 -2.58 -5.90
N SER A 36 -2.91 -3.16 -7.05
CA SER A 36 -2.04 -2.48 -8.01
C SER A 36 -2.76 -1.21 -8.45
N SER A 37 -2.35 -0.06 -7.91
CA SER A 37 -2.89 1.22 -8.32
C SER A 37 -2.53 1.47 -9.78
N THR A 38 -3.53 1.75 -10.63
CA THR A 38 -3.28 2.20 -12.00
C THR A 38 -2.40 3.44 -11.97
N THR A 39 -1.39 3.51 -12.84
CA THR A 39 -0.48 4.65 -12.95
C THR A 39 -0.56 5.30 -14.34
N PHE A 40 -0.38 6.62 -14.39
CA PHE A 40 -0.50 7.42 -15.60
C PHE A 40 0.81 8.16 -15.88
N SER A 41 1.11 8.34 -17.17
CA SER A 41 2.21 9.19 -17.63
C SER A 41 1.69 10.59 -17.90
N ILE A 42 2.49 11.60 -17.54
CA ILE A 42 2.20 13.00 -17.85
C ILE A 42 3.12 13.42 -18.99
N SER A 43 2.52 13.89 -20.07
CA SER A 43 3.20 14.37 -21.27
C SER A 43 2.52 15.62 -21.79
N GLY A 44 3.24 16.41 -22.57
CA GLY A 44 2.70 17.60 -23.19
C GLY A 44 3.61 18.11 -24.30
N THR A 45 3.17 19.17 -24.95
CA THR A 45 3.88 19.85 -26.02
C THR A 45 4.01 21.32 -25.66
N VAL A 46 5.23 21.83 -25.72
CA VAL A 46 5.54 23.24 -25.51
C VAL A 46 5.73 23.88 -26.87
N THR A 47 4.95 24.93 -27.15
CA THR A 47 5.00 25.67 -28.41
C THR A 47 5.55 27.08 -28.16
N GLY A 48 6.29 27.62 -29.14
CA GLY A 48 6.83 28.98 -29.05
C GLY A 48 7.84 29.23 -27.92
N LEU A 49 8.54 28.19 -27.46
CA LEU A 49 9.61 28.36 -26.47
C LEU A 49 10.79 29.11 -27.12
N SER A 50 11.51 29.89 -26.32
CA SER A 50 12.78 30.48 -26.75
C SER A 50 13.75 30.30 -25.61
N GLY A 51 14.82 29.53 -25.86
CA GLY A 51 15.78 29.14 -24.83
C GLY A 51 15.40 27.83 -24.11
N VAL A 52 15.58 27.83 -22.79
CA VAL A 52 15.48 26.63 -21.95
C VAL A 52 14.37 26.80 -20.93
N LEU A 53 13.53 25.78 -20.80
CA LEU A 53 12.49 25.70 -19.79
C LEU A 53 12.75 24.48 -18.90
N VAL A 54 12.74 24.68 -17.59
CA VAL A 54 12.77 23.58 -16.62
C VAL A 54 11.38 23.50 -15.98
N ILE A 55 10.71 22.37 -16.19
CA ILE A 55 9.41 22.08 -15.57
C ILE A 55 9.57 20.99 -14.52
N GLN A 56 8.80 21.11 -13.45
CA GLN A 56 8.80 20.14 -12.36
C GLN A 56 7.40 19.56 -12.16
N ASN A 57 7.35 18.26 -11.95
CA ASN A 57 6.15 17.54 -11.54
C ASN A 57 6.08 17.50 -10.01
N ASN A 58 5.78 18.62 -9.37
CA ASN A 58 5.53 18.73 -7.93
C ASN A 58 6.55 17.97 -7.05
N SER A 59 7.85 18.24 -7.24
CA SER A 59 8.98 17.57 -6.57
C SER A 59 9.24 16.09 -6.90
N ALA A 60 8.40 15.40 -7.68
CA ALA A 60 8.64 14.00 -8.05
C ALA A 60 9.81 13.85 -9.03
N ASP A 61 9.77 14.61 -10.11
CA ASP A 61 10.81 14.69 -11.12
C ASP A 61 10.77 16.05 -11.84
N TYR A 62 11.85 16.34 -12.57
CA TYR A 62 11.95 17.52 -13.41
C TYR A 62 12.40 17.12 -14.81
N THR A 63 12.00 17.93 -15.79
CA THR A 63 12.40 17.79 -17.18
C THR A 63 12.94 19.13 -17.66
N VAL A 64 14.09 19.09 -18.31
CA VAL A 64 14.63 20.23 -19.04
C VAL A 64 14.15 20.11 -20.49
N ILE A 65 13.52 21.16 -20.97
CA ILE A 65 13.02 21.30 -22.33
C ILE A 65 13.85 22.38 -22.98
N GLU A 66 14.62 22.00 -23.99
CA GLU A 66 15.45 22.91 -24.76
C GLU A 66 14.88 22.99 -26.16
N GLN A 67 14.66 24.21 -26.64
CA GLN A 67 14.21 24.40 -28.02
C GLN A 67 15.42 24.44 -28.96
N THR A 68 15.57 23.39 -29.77
CA THR A 68 16.65 23.25 -30.75
C THR A 68 16.30 23.86 -32.13
N GLY A 69 15.08 24.39 -32.31
CA GLY A 69 14.58 24.90 -33.60
C GLY A 69 13.37 25.82 -33.47
N THR A 70 12.53 25.90 -34.50
CA THR A 70 11.24 26.63 -34.47
C THR A 70 10.04 25.73 -34.13
N GLU A 71 10.31 24.45 -33.89
CA GLU A 71 9.30 23.42 -33.78
C GLU A 71 8.79 23.29 -32.34
N ASP A 72 7.58 22.75 -32.24
CA ASP A 72 6.99 22.37 -30.97
C ASP A 72 7.80 21.26 -30.29
N VAL A 73 8.07 21.41 -28.99
CA VAL A 73 8.88 20.46 -28.21
C VAL A 73 7.98 19.63 -27.31
N SER A 74 7.92 18.33 -27.59
CA SER A 74 7.20 17.38 -26.75
C SER A 74 8.04 16.93 -25.55
N PHE A 75 7.41 16.77 -24.39
CA PHE A 75 8.02 16.24 -23.18
C PHE A 75 7.17 15.14 -22.56
N THR A 76 7.81 14.31 -21.74
CA THR A 76 7.14 13.32 -20.89
C THR A 76 7.92 13.20 -19.59
N PHE A 77 7.22 13.28 -18.46
CA PHE A 77 7.84 13.04 -17.15
C PHE A 77 8.14 11.55 -16.98
N LYS A 78 9.25 11.25 -16.31
CA LYS A 78 9.65 9.87 -16.02
C LYS A 78 8.79 9.30 -14.90
N ALA A 79 8.40 10.12 -13.92
CA ALA A 79 7.53 9.68 -12.85
C ALA A 79 6.12 9.41 -13.40
N ARG A 80 5.58 8.24 -13.05
CA ARG A 80 4.17 7.92 -13.27
C ARG A 80 3.39 8.24 -12.01
N ILE A 81 2.20 8.81 -12.16
CA ILE A 81 1.34 9.21 -11.04
C ILE A 81 0.27 8.15 -10.82
N SER A 82 0.13 7.71 -9.58
CA SER A 82 -0.93 6.77 -9.18
C SER A 82 -2.30 7.44 -9.27
N SER A 83 -3.30 6.67 -9.69
CA SER A 83 -4.70 7.10 -9.67
C SER A 83 -5.10 7.61 -8.28
N GLY A 84 -5.72 8.80 -8.23
CA GLY A 84 -6.18 9.41 -6.98
C GLY A 84 -5.12 10.14 -6.15
N SER A 85 -3.87 10.25 -6.64
CA SER A 85 -2.87 11.13 -6.01
C SER A 85 -3.27 12.60 -6.17
N THR A 86 -3.27 13.36 -5.08
CA THR A 86 -3.55 14.80 -5.04
C THR A 86 -2.31 15.62 -4.76
#